data_AF-A0A0A1DNB2-F1
#
_entry.id   AF-A0A0A1DNB2-F1
#
_cell.length_a   1.000
_cell.length_b   1.000
_cell.length_c   1.000
_cell.angle_alpha   90.00
_cell.angle_beta   90.00
_cell.angle_gamma   90.00
#
_symmetry.space_group_name_H-M   'P 1'
#
loop_
_entity.id
_entity.type
_entity.pdbx_description
1 polymer ?
#
loop_
_entity_poly.entity_id
_entity_poly.type
_entity_poly.pdbx_seq_one_letter_code
_entity_poly.pdbx_strand_id
1 'polypeptide(L)'
;MALATWQDVAVALGRPSDSLTPEQQHQITYWLNGVELHLKARLGPIADLDPDAVKYVETEIAAAKARPLLAGGGATSITVSVDDGNVTRRYDPVTPADITDDLWSLFGPAVNATSYTIAIRSPQDIS
;
A
#
# COMPACT_ATOMS: atom_id res chain seq x y z
N MET A 1 6.65 -6.01 9.59
CA MET A 1 5.87 -4.96 10.28
C MET A 1 5.94 -3.78 9.36
N ALA A 2 4.77 -3.24 8.99
CA ALA A 2 4.70 -2.23 7.94
C ALA A 2 5.62 -1.04 8.26
N LEU A 3 6.23 -0.48 7.23
CA LEU A 3 7.11 0.68 7.36
C LEU A 3 6.31 1.96 7.58
N ALA A 4 5.13 2.06 6.96
CA ALA A 4 4.17 3.11 7.20
C ALA A 4 3.37 2.86 8.49
N THR A 5 2.95 3.96 9.11
CA THR A 5 2.14 3.99 10.31
C THR A 5 0.76 4.57 10.03
N TRP A 6 -0.19 4.38 10.96
CA TRP A 6 -1.50 5.02 10.83
C TRP A 6 -1.41 6.56 10.87
N GLN A 7 -0.36 7.13 11.47
CA GLN A 7 -0.08 8.56 11.45
C GLN A 7 0.29 9.03 10.04
N ASP A 8 1.12 8.28 9.31
CA ASP A 8 1.46 8.60 7.92
C ASP A 8 0.21 8.61 7.04
N VAL A 9 -0.70 7.67 7.27
CA VAL A 9 -2.00 7.62 6.59
C VAL A 9 -2.88 8.81 6.96
N ALA A 10 -2.91 9.23 8.23
CA ALA A 10 -3.64 10.43 8.65
C ALA A 10 -3.13 11.69 7.92
N VAL A 11 -1.81 11.83 7.78
CA VAL A 11 -1.16 12.90 7.02
C VAL A 11 -1.55 12.84 5.54
N ALA A 12 -1.50 11.66 4.91
CA ALA A 12 -1.90 11.48 3.51
C ALA A 12 -3.40 11.77 3.26
N LEU A 13 -4.24 11.60 4.29
CA LEU A 13 -5.65 11.97 4.26
C LEU A 13 -5.89 13.46 4.52
N GLY A 14 -4.84 14.23 4.85
CA GLY A 14 -4.96 15.65 5.22
C GLY A 14 -5.73 15.86 6.52
N ARG A 15 -5.71 14.88 7.44
CA ARG A 15 -6.44 14.91 8.71
C ARG A 15 -5.46 14.95 9.88
N PRO A 16 -5.81 15.63 10.98
CA PRO A 16 -4.98 15.58 12.17
C PRO A 16 -5.09 14.19 12.82
N SER A 17 -3.99 13.72 13.41
CA SER A 17 -3.84 12.35 13.90
C SER A 17 -4.78 12.00 15.06
N ASP A 18 -5.21 13.00 15.82
CA ASP A 18 -6.20 12.91 16.91
C ASP A 18 -7.65 12.76 16.41
N SER A 19 -7.91 12.98 15.13
CA SER A 19 -9.25 12.80 14.52
C SER A 19 -9.61 11.34 14.21
N LEU A 20 -8.68 10.40 14.41
CA LEU A 20 -8.89 8.98 14.18
C LEU A 20 -9.17 8.26 15.50
N THR A 21 -10.27 7.51 15.57
CA THR A 21 -10.57 6.69 16.76
C THR A 21 -9.59 5.52 16.88
N PRO A 22 -9.39 4.94 18.08
CA PRO A 22 -8.52 3.77 18.25
C PRO A 22 -8.88 2.61 17.33
N GLU A 23 -10.17 2.38 17.05
CA GLU A 23 -10.63 1.34 16.12
C GLU A 23 -10.19 1.64 14.69
N GLN A 24 -10.26 2.90 14.26
CA GLN A 24 -9.79 3.31 12.94
C GLN A 24 -8.27 3.16 12.83
N GLN A 25 -7.52 3.48 13.88
CA GLN A 25 -6.07 3.30 13.94
C GLN A 25 -5.69 1.81 13.80
N HIS A 26 -6.38 0.91 14.51
CA HIS A 26 -6.18 -0.53 14.38
C HIS A 26 -6.54 -1.05 12.99
N GLN A 27 -7.63 -0.56 12.40
CA GLN A 27 -8.06 -0.98 11.06
C GLN A 27 -7.08 -0.53 9.97
N ILE A 28 -6.56 0.70 10.06
CA ILE A 28 -5.52 1.19 9.17
C ILE A 28 -4.25 0.34 9.31
N THR A 29 -3.84 0.05 10.55
CA THR A 29 -2.69 -0.83 10.83
C THR A 29 -2.88 -2.23 10.23
N TYR A 30 -4.10 -2.77 10.29
CA TYR A 30 -4.42 -4.05 9.66
C TYR A 30 -4.24 -4.01 8.13
N TRP A 31 -4.69 -2.94 7.46
CA TRP A 31 -4.46 -2.80 6.02
C TRP A 31 -2.99 -2.62 5.66
N LEU A 32 -2.24 -1.82 6.43
CA LEU A 32 -0.80 -1.63 6.24
C LEU A 32 -0.05 -2.98 6.28
N ASN A 33 -0.35 -3.82 7.27
CA ASN A 33 0.22 -5.18 7.34
C ASN A 33 -0.24 -6.07 6.18
N GLY A 34 -1.46 -5.88 5.68
CA GLY A 34 -1.98 -6.58 4.50
C GLY A 34 -1.22 -6.21 3.22
N VAL A 35 -0.89 -4.92 3.04
CA VAL A 35 -0.05 -4.46 1.91
C VAL A 35 1.34 -5.09 2.00
N GLU A 36 1.99 -5.02 3.17
CA GLU A 36 3.32 -5.61 3.39
C GLU A 36 3.32 -7.11 3.04
N LEU A 37 2.26 -7.84 3.41
CA LEU A 37 2.12 -9.26 3.09
C LEU A 37 2.08 -9.51 1.58
N HIS A 38 1.34 -8.70 0.82
CA HIS A 38 1.25 -8.83 -0.64
C HIS A 38 2.54 -8.43 -1.34
N LEU A 39 3.20 -7.36 -0.89
CA LEU A 39 4.52 -6.97 -1.36
C LEU A 39 5.52 -8.11 -1.12
N LYS A 40 5.53 -8.69 0.08
CA LYS A 40 6.43 -9.79 0.44
C LYS A 40 6.16 -11.05 -0.38
N ALA A 41 4.89 -11.36 -0.63
CA ALA A 41 4.50 -12.52 -1.42
C ALA A 41 4.94 -12.41 -2.89
N ARG A 42 4.95 -11.19 -3.46
CA ARG A 42 5.29 -10.97 -4.88
C ARG A 42 6.77 -10.68 -5.12
N LEU A 43 7.41 -9.91 -4.24
CA LEU A 43 8.76 -9.36 -4.44
C LEU A 43 9.83 -10.03 -3.55
N GLY A 44 9.42 -10.81 -2.54
CA GLY A 44 10.34 -11.44 -1.61
C GLY A 44 10.61 -10.57 -0.36
N PRO A 45 11.80 -10.67 0.26
CA PRO A 45 12.07 -9.95 1.51
C PRO A 45 11.96 -8.43 1.35
N ILE A 46 11.09 -7.80 2.14
CA ILE A 46 10.89 -6.34 2.14
C ILE A 46 12.18 -5.56 2.47
N ALA A 47 13.10 -6.16 3.23
CA ALA A 47 14.37 -5.56 3.59
C ALA A 47 15.30 -5.28 2.39
N ASP A 48 15.05 -5.95 1.25
CA ASP A 48 15.83 -5.77 0.02
C ASP A 48 15.20 -4.72 -0.93
N LEU A 49 14.02 -4.18 -0.57
CA LEU A 49 13.31 -3.16 -1.33
C LEU A 49 13.66 -1.76 -0.84
N ASP A 50 13.45 -0.75 -1.69
CA ASP A 50 13.57 0.65 -1.29
C ASP A 50 12.52 0.97 -0.20
N PRO A 51 12.95 1.31 1.03
CA PRO A 51 12.05 1.53 2.15
C PRO A 51 11.12 2.73 1.93
N ASP A 52 11.52 3.73 1.15
CA ASP A 52 10.69 4.90 0.86
C ASP A 52 9.59 4.54 -0.13
N ALA A 53 9.90 3.72 -1.15
CA ALA A 53 8.91 3.19 -2.08
C ALA A 53 7.89 2.28 -1.37
N VAL A 54 8.35 1.40 -0.48
CA VAL A 54 7.48 0.53 0.32
C VAL A 54 6.56 1.38 1.21
N LYS A 55 7.13 2.34 1.96
CA LYS A 55 6.35 3.24 2.82
C LYS A 55 5.30 4.02 2.04
N TYR A 56 5.65 4.51 0.84
CA TYR A 56 4.72 5.23 -0.02
C TYR A 56 3.54 4.35 -0.47
N VAL A 57 3.81 3.13 -0.97
CA VAL A 57 2.75 2.21 -1.42
C VAL A 57 1.85 1.80 -0.26
N GLU A 58 2.41 1.44 0.89
CA GLU A 58 1.62 1.12 2.08
C GLU A 58 0.68 2.28 2.47
N THR A 59 1.20 3.50 2.47
CA THR A 59 0.44 4.71 2.83
C THR A 59 -0.69 4.99 1.84
N GLU A 60 -0.41 4.97 0.53
CA GLU A 60 -1.40 5.27 -0.52
C GLU A 60 -2.56 4.26 -0.52
N ILE A 61 -2.26 2.97 -0.38
CA ILE A 61 -3.29 1.92 -0.35
C ILE A 61 -4.14 2.00 0.91
N ALA A 62 -3.50 2.16 2.07
CA ALA A 62 -4.24 2.31 3.33
C ALA A 62 -5.10 3.58 3.33
N ALA A 63 -4.59 4.69 2.78
CA ALA A 63 -5.36 5.92 2.60
C ALA A 63 -6.54 5.74 1.64
N ALA A 64 -6.34 5.06 0.51
CA ALA A 64 -7.40 4.78 -0.45
C ALA A 64 -8.54 3.96 0.17
N LYS A 65 -8.23 2.95 0.99
CA LYS A 65 -9.26 2.18 1.73
C LYS A 65 -9.91 2.99 2.85
N ALA A 66 -9.14 3.85 3.53
CA ALA A 66 -9.65 4.69 4.62
C ALA A 66 -10.58 5.82 4.13
N ARG A 67 -10.32 6.43 2.97
CA ARG A 67 -11.11 7.57 2.42
C ARG A 67 -12.63 7.32 2.41
N PRO A 68 -13.16 6.26 1.77
CA PRO A 68 -14.61 6.04 1.72
C PRO A 68 -15.22 5.75 3.10
N LEU A 69 -14.47 5.07 3.98
CA LEU A 69 -14.90 4.76 5.35
C LEU A 69 -14.99 6.02 6.22
N LEU A 70 -14.07 6.99 6.03
CA LEU A 70 -14.01 8.22 6.80
C LEU A 70 -14.86 9.37 6.22
N ALA A 71 -15.17 9.35 4.93
CA ALA A 71 -16.04 10.34 4.28
C ALA A 71 -17.54 10.11 4.55
N GLY A 72 -17.91 9.17 5.42
CA GLY A 72 -19.30 8.80 5.69
C GLY A 72 -19.98 8.02 4.56
N GLY A 73 -19.24 7.66 3.51
CA GLY A 73 -19.76 7.02 2.29
C GLY A 73 -19.57 5.52 2.19
N GLY A 74 -19.03 4.86 3.22
CA GLY A 74 -18.63 3.45 3.13
C GLY A 74 -18.93 2.66 4.39
N ALA A 75 -20.18 2.61 4.84
CA ALA A 75 -20.58 1.51 5.71
C ALA A 75 -20.49 0.19 4.92
N THR A 76 -19.35 -0.49 4.95
CA THR A 76 -19.22 -1.83 4.34
C THR A 76 -19.93 -2.91 5.17
N SER A 77 -20.37 -2.59 6.39
CA SER A 77 -21.58 -3.11 7.04
C SER A 77 -21.81 -2.42 8.39
N ILE A 78 -22.99 -1.85 8.62
CA ILE A 78 -23.49 -1.50 9.97
C ILE A 78 -24.72 -2.38 10.21
N THR A 79 -24.57 -3.43 11.00
CA THR A 79 -25.73 -4.13 11.59
C THR A 79 -25.79 -3.76 13.05
N VAL A 80 -26.70 -2.84 13.38
CA VAL A 80 -27.13 -2.59 14.76
C VAL A 80 -28.53 -3.17 14.85
N SER A 81 -28.67 -4.30 15.54
CA SER A 81 -29.97 -4.88 15.85
C SER A 81 -30.27 -4.55 17.31
N VAL A 82 -31.15 -3.58 17.53
CA VAL A 82 -31.64 -3.23 18.87
C VAL A 82 -32.91 -4.01 19.12
N ASP A 83 -32.76 -5.21 19.67
CA ASP A 83 -33.61 -5.75 20.75
C ASP A 83 -32.95 -6.97 21.45
N ASP A 84 -32.04 -7.69 20.76
CA ASP A 84 -31.11 -8.68 21.36
C ASP A 84 -29.93 -9.01 20.40
N GLY A 85 -29.41 -7.99 19.71
CA GLY A 85 -28.97 -8.15 18.32
C GLY A 85 -27.47 -8.18 18.03
N ASN A 86 -27.12 -9.02 17.05
CA ASN A 86 -25.77 -9.40 16.68
C ASN A 86 -25.08 -8.35 15.78
N VAL A 87 -23.91 -7.87 16.18
CA VAL A 87 -23.08 -6.93 15.39
C VAL A 87 -22.05 -7.73 14.59
N THR A 88 -22.29 -7.90 13.27
CA THR A 88 -21.27 -8.48 12.37
C THR A 88 -20.41 -7.37 11.79
N ARG A 89 -19.16 -7.23 12.28
CA ARG A 89 -18.13 -6.36 11.70
C ARG A 89 -17.37 -7.13 10.63
N ARG A 90 -17.51 -6.74 9.35
CA ARG A 90 -16.73 -7.32 8.25
C ARG A 90 -15.55 -6.39 7.93
N TYR A 91 -14.35 -6.82 8.30
CA TYR A 91 -13.13 -6.12 7.93
C TYR A 91 -12.78 -6.51 6.49
N ASP A 92 -12.78 -5.54 5.58
CA ASP A 92 -12.40 -5.77 4.19
C ASP A 92 -10.86 -5.83 4.09
N PRO A 93 -10.26 -7.00 3.79
CA PRO A 93 -8.81 -7.15 3.73
C PRO A 93 -8.23 -6.43 2.52
N VAL A 94 -6.95 -6.06 2.57
CA VAL A 94 -6.24 -5.64 1.37
C VAL A 94 -6.08 -6.85 0.45
N THR A 95 -6.36 -6.66 -0.83
CA THR A 95 -6.16 -7.66 -1.88
C THR A 95 -5.08 -7.19 -2.86
N PRO A 96 -4.45 -8.08 -3.64
CA PRO A 96 -3.46 -7.67 -4.65
C PRO A 96 -4.01 -6.69 -5.68
N ALA A 97 -5.33 -6.74 -5.95
CA ALA A 97 -6.01 -5.84 -6.88
C ALA A 97 -6.15 -4.41 -6.35
N ASP A 98 -6.01 -4.19 -5.03
CA ASP A 98 -5.97 -2.85 -4.46
C ASP A 98 -4.66 -2.13 -4.86
N ILE A 99 -3.58 -2.87 -5.10
CA ILE A 99 -2.28 -2.32 -5.51
C ILE A 99 -2.27 -2.15 -7.04
N THR A 100 -2.36 -0.90 -7.50
CA THR A 100 -2.40 -0.57 -8.93
C THR A 100 -1.08 -0.88 -9.62
N ASP A 101 -1.11 -1.05 -10.95
CA ASP A 101 0.09 -1.29 -11.76
C ASP A 101 1.12 -0.16 -11.64
N ASP A 102 0.67 1.09 -11.48
CA ASP A 102 1.55 2.23 -11.23
C ASP A 102 2.31 2.09 -9.91
N LEU A 103 1.67 1.62 -8.85
CA LEU A 103 2.33 1.38 -7.56
C LEU A 103 3.26 0.17 -7.62
N TRP A 104 2.91 -0.86 -8.39
CA TRP A 104 3.84 -1.97 -8.68
C TRP A 104 5.06 -1.53 -9.48
N SER A 105 4.91 -0.55 -10.37
CA SER A 105 6.01 -0.05 -11.22
C SER A 105 7.15 0.57 -10.41
N LEU A 106 6.88 1.06 -9.19
CA LEU A 106 7.88 1.58 -8.27
C LEU A 106 8.92 0.53 -7.85
N PHE A 107 8.56 -0.75 -7.92
CA PHE A 107 9.44 -1.89 -7.61
C PHE A 107 9.93 -2.63 -8.86
N GLY A 108 9.54 -2.16 -10.05
CA GLY A 108 10.04 -2.69 -11.31
C GLY A 108 11.53 -2.37 -11.49
N PRO A 109 12.21 -3.02 -12.47
CA PRO A 109 13.57 -2.63 -12.80
C PRO A 109 13.56 -1.13 -13.10
N ALA A 110 14.32 -0.36 -12.33
CA ALA A 110 14.50 1.06 -12.59
C ALA A 110 14.87 1.17 -14.07
N VAL A 111 13.97 1.70 -14.87
CA VAL A 111 14.28 2.18 -16.22
C VAL A 111 15.10 3.45 -16.02
N ASN A 112 16.26 3.32 -15.38
CA ASN A 112 17.39 4.12 -15.71
C ASN A 112 17.57 3.88 -17.21
N ALA A 113 17.29 4.91 -17.99
CA ALA A 113 17.70 5.00 -19.37
C ALA A 113 19.24 5.00 -19.44
N THR A 114 19.88 3.88 -19.08
CA THR A 114 21.19 3.56 -19.58
C THR A 114 20.97 3.06 -20.99
N SER A 115 21.03 3.98 -21.93
CA SER A 115 21.34 3.69 -23.32
C SER A 115 22.51 2.69 -23.35
N TYR A 116 22.20 1.42 -23.60
CA TYR A 116 23.19 0.42 -23.93
C TYR A 116 23.72 0.78 -25.32
N THR A 117 24.80 1.55 -25.39
CA THR A 117 25.58 1.63 -26.63
C THR A 117 26.26 0.27 -26.81
N ILE A 118 25.66 -0.59 -27.64
CA ILE A 118 26.38 -1.71 -28.21
C ILE A 118 27.43 -1.12 -29.15
N ALA A 119 28.66 -0.95 -28.66
CA ALA A 119 29.79 -0.76 -29.55
C ALA A 119 30.00 -2.07 -30.29
N ILE A 120 29.36 -2.23 -31.44
CA ILE A 120 29.71 -3.26 -32.40
C ILE A 120 31.15 -2.92 -32.80
N ARG A 121 32.14 -3.62 -32.25
CA ARG A 121 33.49 -3.57 -32.79
C ARG A 121 33.41 -4.14 -34.20
N SER A 122 33.54 -3.29 -35.20
CA SER A 122 33.73 -3.72 -36.58
C SER A 122 34.95 -4.65 -36.64
N PRO A 123 34.88 -5.79 -37.36
CA PRO A 123 35.95 -6.80 -37.41
C PRO A 123 37.20 -6.37 -38.21
N GLN A 124 37.47 -5.06 -38.29
CA GLN A 124 38.60 -4.49 -39.05
C GLN A 124 39.79 -4.09 -38.16
N ASP A 125 39.70 -4.28 -36.83
CA ASP A 125 40.72 -3.87 -35.85
C ASP A 125 41.44 -5.09 -35.22
N ILE A 126 41.75 -6.07 -36.06
CA ILE A 126 42.70 -7.15 -35.78
C ILE A 126 43.64 -7.29 -36.98
N SER A 127 44.65 -6.42 -37.05
CA SER A 127 45.82 -6.59 -37.91
C SER A 127 47.03 -5.90 -37.28
#